data_AF-A0A7S4M2N8-F1
#
_entry.id   AF-A0A7S4M2N8-F1
#
_cell.length_a   1.000
_cell.length_b   1.000
_cell.length_c   1.000
_cell.angle_alpha   90.00
_cell.angle_beta   90.00
_cell.angle_gamma   90.00
#
_symmetry.space_group_name_H-M   'P 1'
#
loop_
_entity.id
_entity.type
_entity.pdbx_description
1 polymer ?
#
loop_
_entity_poly.entity_id
_entity_poly.type
_entity_poly.pdbx_seq_one_letter_code
_entity_poly.pdbx_strand_id
1 'polypeptide(L)'
;FARELAPGDGLYLPPRFAHHGVSTHMGCLTYSVGFRAPSRSELLESFAAHAARRLAEDDRYTDAGIGPCATAEAGAIDAAAVERLRSLVRVALDAALEDDAFVEQWAGCALTAPKRPAAAASTVLHGGRWHAADGEWPADLLGNQMDERDDGELDGIGGGGIDSAANALDGLDHLSPPYIVQAILGASAEIGCLRRAEGSVFAFVQAETSGGANRLFVDGEEVPVGSDAAQHLQVLCAGGLISAAELRGPLRDSVELQRLVERLLREDFLWVDLEI
;
A
#
# COMPACT_ATOMS: atom_id res chain seq x y z
N PHE A 1 36.20 10.14 6.87
CA PHE A 1 35.65 11.13 7.81
C PHE A 1 35.11 10.38 9.01
N ALA A 2 35.55 10.71 10.22
CA ALA A 2 35.00 10.15 11.45
C ALA A 2 34.16 11.25 12.13
N ARG A 3 32.92 10.91 12.51
CA ARG A 3 31.96 11.79 13.17
C ARG A 3 31.27 10.98 14.26
N GLU A 4 31.13 11.58 15.43
CA GLU A 4 30.24 11.11 16.49
C GLU A 4 28.90 11.82 16.35
N LEU A 5 27.79 11.10 16.56
CA LEU A 5 26.42 11.61 16.42
C LEU A 5 25.74 11.61 17.78
N ALA A 6 25.13 12.74 18.15
CA ALA A 6 24.34 12.90 19.36
C ALA A 6 22.84 12.63 19.07
N PRO A 7 22.01 12.44 20.10
CA PRO A 7 20.56 12.33 19.92
C PRO A 7 19.99 13.56 19.18
N GLY A 8 19.27 13.30 18.09
CA GLY A 8 18.72 14.32 17.20
C GLY A 8 19.56 14.61 15.96
N ASP A 9 20.82 14.16 15.89
CA ASP A 9 21.65 14.32 14.70
C ASP A 9 21.19 13.39 13.57
N GLY A 10 21.17 13.94 12.34
CA GLY A 10 20.88 13.19 11.12
C GLY A 10 22.12 13.02 10.25
N LEU A 11 22.32 11.81 9.72
CA LEU A 11 23.35 11.52 8.73
C LEU A 11 22.69 11.06 7.42
N TYR A 12 22.75 11.90 6.40
CA TYR A 12 22.34 11.51 5.04
C TYR A 12 23.49 10.82 4.31
N LEU A 13 23.20 9.64 3.76
CA LEU A 13 24.12 8.88 2.93
C LEU A 13 23.48 8.65 1.56
N PRO A 14 24.07 9.15 0.47
CA PRO A 14 23.60 8.81 -0.87
C PRO A 14 23.91 7.33 -1.19
N PRO A 15 23.23 6.74 -2.19
CA PRO A 15 23.47 5.36 -2.60
C PRO A 15 24.94 5.08 -2.91
N ARG A 16 25.39 3.86 -2.60
CA ARG A 16 26.75 3.34 -2.86
C ARG A 16 27.87 3.96 -2.02
N PHE A 17 27.55 4.66 -0.93
CA PHE A 17 28.53 5.08 0.06
C PHE A 17 28.68 4.02 1.16
N ALA A 18 29.86 3.41 1.23
CA ALA A 18 30.21 2.52 2.32
C ALA A 18 30.25 3.31 3.63
N HIS A 19 29.62 2.77 4.67
CA HIS A 19 29.62 3.35 6.01
C HIS A 19 29.79 2.25 7.04
N HIS A 20 30.35 2.61 8.19
CA HIS A 20 30.57 1.72 9.32
C HIS A 20 30.30 2.50 10.59
N GLY A 21 29.20 2.17 11.29
CA GLY A 21 28.82 2.77 12.55
C GLY A 21 29.19 1.85 13.71
N VAL A 22 29.74 2.43 14.78
CA VAL A 22 30.03 1.73 16.05
C VAL A 22 29.38 2.52 17.17
N SER A 23 28.62 1.84 18.03
CA SER A 23 28.02 2.46 19.20
C SER A 23 29.09 2.77 20.25
N THR A 24 29.16 4.02 20.70
CA THR A 24 30.12 4.48 21.74
C THR A 24 29.55 4.43 23.16
N HIS A 25 28.22 4.30 23.30
CA HIS A 25 27.52 4.30 24.59
C HIS A 25 26.46 3.18 24.68
N MET A 26 26.16 2.76 25.91
CA MET A 26 25.05 1.85 26.20
C MET A 26 23.70 2.53 25.92
N GLY A 27 22.76 1.79 25.34
CA GLY A 27 21.44 2.31 24.98
C GLY A 27 21.41 3.17 23.71
N CYS A 28 22.46 3.12 22.89
CA CYS A 28 22.46 3.77 21.58
C CYS A 28 21.42 3.13 20.65
N LEU A 29 20.48 3.93 20.14
CA LEU A 29 19.49 3.53 19.15
C LEU A 29 19.64 4.38 17.89
N THR A 30 19.55 3.74 16.72
CA THR A 30 19.67 4.41 15.42
C THR A 30 18.45 4.11 14.57
N TYR A 31 17.76 5.15 14.09
CA TYR A 31 16.67 5.04 13.14
C TYR A 31 17.19 5.21 11.71
N SER A 32 17.05 4.18 10.88
CA SER A 32 17.45 4.21 9.47
C SER A 32 16.24 4.42 8.57
N VAL A 33 16.08 5.64 8.04
CA VAL A 33 15.03 5.95 7.06
C VAL A 33 15.59 5.74 5.65
N GLY A 34 15.21 4.62 5.03
CA GLY A 34 15.68 4.23 3.70
C GLY A 34 14.76 4.70 2.57
N PHE A 35 15.35 5.30 1.54
CA PHE A 35 14.66 5.57 0.27
C PHE A 35 14.83 4.40 -0.69
N ARG A 36 13.90 4.25 -1.63
CA ARG A 36 13.90 3.15 -2.60
C ARG A 36 13.79 3.69 -4.02
N ALA A 37 14.55 3.09 -4.91
CA ALA A 37 14.43 3.28 -6.35
C ALA A 37 14.46 1.88 -6.99
N PRO A 38 13.47 1.51 -7.82
CA PRO A 38 13.47 0.21 -8.47
C PRO A 38 14.63 0.12 -9.48
N SER A 39 15.24 -1.05 -9.54
CA SER A 39 16.22 -1.40 -10.57
C SER A 39 15.55 -1.60 -11.93
N ARG A 40 16.33 -1.54 -13.01
CA ARG A 40 15.82 -1.80 -14.37
C ARG A 40 15.22 -3.19 -14.52
N SER A 41 15.79 -4.20 -13.86
CA SER A 41 15.25 -5.56 -13.88
C SER A 41 13.91 -5.64 -13.16
N GLU A 42 13.78 -5.03 -11.97
CA GLU A 42 12.49 -4.97 -11.25
C GLU A 42 11.42 -4.26 -12.09
N LEU A 43 11.77 -3.17 -12.78
CA LEU A 43 10.84 -2.47 -13.67
C LEU A 43 10.41 -3.36 -14.84
N LEU A 44 11.36 -4.03 -15.51
CA LEU A 44 11.07 -4.90 -16.64
C LEU A 44 10.19 -6.09 -16.24
N GLU A 45 10.53 -6.77 -15.14
CA GLU A 45 9.78 -7.92 -14.62
C GLU A 45 8.35 -7.50 -14.25
N SER A 46 8.21 -6.41 -13.50
CA SER A 46 6.90 -5.88 -13.09
C SER A 46 6.06 -5.47 -14.29
N PHE A 47 6.64 -4.74 -15.25
CA PHE A 47 5.92 -4.27 -16.43
C PHE A 47 5.50 -5.44 -17.33
N ALA A 48 6.40 -6.39 -17.59
CA ALA A 48 6.07 -7.57 -18.39
C ALA A 48 4.95 -8.41 -17.76
N ALA A 49 4.99 -8.60 -16.43
CA ALA A 49 3.90 -9.28 -15.71
C ALA A 49 2.58 -8.50 -15.81
N HIS A 50 2.62 -7.17 -15.73
CA HIS A 50 1.44 -6.32 -15.88
C HIS A 50 0.88 -6.38 -17.32
N ALA A 51 1.73 -6.27 -18.34
CA ALA A 51 1.40 -6.40 -19.76
C ALA A 51 0.78 -7.75 -20.11
N ALA A 52 1.34 -8.84 -19.58
CA ALA A 52 0.86 -10.20 -19.84
C ALA A 52 -0.61 -10.42 -19.44
N ARG A 53 -1.12 -9.69 -18.44
CA ARG A 53 -2.53 -9.79 -18.02
C ARG A 53 -3.55 -9.32 -19.07
N ARG A 54 -3.13 -8.53 -20.06
CA ARG A 54 -3.98 -8.01 -21.14
C ARG A 54 -3.92 -8.86 -22.42
N LEU A 55 -2.91 -9.72 -22.54
CA LEU A 55 -2.72 -10.55 -23.74
C LEU A 55 -3.75 -11.67 -23.76
N ALA A 56 -4.30 -11.93 -24.94
CA ALA A 56 -5.26 -13.01 -25.13
C ALA A 56 -4.55 -14.37 -25.15
N GLU A 57 -5.20 -15.41 -24.62
CA GLU A 57 -4.59 -16.76 -24.56
C GLU A 57 -4.35 -17.40 -25.94
N ASP A 58 -4.99 -16.87 -26.98
CA ASP A 58 -4.87 -17.30 -28.38
C ASP A 58 -3.84 -16.49 -29.18
N ASP A 59 -3.25 -15.43 -28.62
CA ASP A 59 -2.11 -14.71 -29.19
C ASP A 59 -0.83 -15.55 -29.04
N ARG A 60 -0.68 -16.53 -29.94
CA ARG A 60 0.35 -17.57 -29.87
C ARG A 60 1.35 -17.44 -30.99
N TYR A 61 2.56 -17.94 -30.71
CA TYR A 61 3.52 -18.22 -31.77
C TYR A 61 2.91 -19.15 -32.82
N THR A 62 3.08 -18.79 -34.10
CA THR A 62 2.64 -19.61 -35.24
C THR A 62 3.80 -19.91 -36.17
N ASP A 63 3.81 -21.13 -36.71
CA ASP A 63 4.68 -21.61 -37.77
C ASP A 63 3.89 -21.93 -39.05
N ALA A 64 2.67 -21.39 -39.17
CA ALA A 64 1.85 -21.55 -40.36
C ALA A 64 2.60 -21.05 -41.60
N GLY A 65 2.70 -21.91 -42.62
CA GLY A 65 3.44 -21.61 -43.85
C GLY A 65 4.94 -21.94 -43.80
N ILE A 66 5.44 -22.49 -42.69
CA ILE A 66 6.80 -23.03 -42.61
C ILE A 66 6.83 -24.44 -43.23
N GLY A 67 7.69 -24.63 -44.22
CA GLY A 67 7.90 -25.93 -44.84
C GLY A 67 8.66 -26.90 -43.92
N PRO A 68 8.76 -28.18 -44.30
CA PRO A 68 9.57 -29.15 -43.55
C PRO A 68 10.99 -28.63 -43.34
N CYS A 69 11.58 -28.93 -42.18
CA CYS A 69 12.96 -28.58 -41.88
C CYS A 69 13.87 -29.08 -43.02
N ALA A 70 14.49 -28.15 -43.75
CA ALA A 70 15.29 -28.46 -44.93
C ALA A 70 16.69 -28.97 -44.58
N THR A 71 17.08 -28.90 -43.30
CA THR A 71 18.38 -29.32 -42.80
C THR A 71 18.26 -30.59 -41.96
N ALA A 72 19.36 -31.36 -41.86
CA ALA A 72 19.42 -32.57 -41.03
C ALA A 72 19.45 -32.28 -39.51
N GLU A 73 19.39 -31.00 -39.11
CA GLU A 73 19.56 -30.54 -37.73
C GLU A 73 18.21 -30.22 -37.09
N ALA A 74 17.42 -31.25 -36.81
CA ALA A 74 16.07 -31.10 -36.26
C ALA A 74 15.99 -30.36 -34.89
N GLY A 75 17.12 -30.20 -34.19
CA GLY A 75 17.22 -29.45 -32.94
C GLY A 75 17.58 -27.96 -33.10
N ALA A 76 17.80 -27.48 -34.33
CA ALA A 76 18.20 -26.10 -34.57
C ALA A 76 17.00 -25.13 -34.42
N ILE A 77 17.17 -24.09 -33.60
CA ILE A 77 16.29 -22.93 -33.61
C ILE A 77 16.84 -21.97 -34.67
N ASP A 78 16.23 -21.97 -35.85
CA ASP A 78 16.71 -21.15 -36.96
C ASP A 78 16.55 -19.64 -36.69
N ALA A 79 17.29 -18.83 -37.46
CA ALA A 79 17.25 -17.39 -37.31
C ALA A 79 15.85 -16.81 -37.56
N ALA A 80 15.02 -17.45 -38.39
CA ALA A 80 13.66 -17.01 -38.66
C ALA A 80 12.73 -17.27 -37.47
N ALA A 81 12.91 -18.37 -36.73
CA ALA A 81 12.20 -18.68 -35.50
C ALA A 81 12.55 -17.69 -34.40
N VAL A 82 13.83 -17.38 -34.23
CA VAL A 82 14.29 -16.33 -33.29
C VAL A 82 13.67 -14.99 -33.64
N GLU A 83 13.60 -14.63 -34.93
CA GLU A 83 13.00 -13.36 -35.36
C GLU A 83 11.49 -13.32 -35.13
N ARG A 84 10.77 -14.40 -35.39
CA ARG A 84 9.34 -14.50 -35.07
C ARG A 84 9.08 -14.31 -33.58
N LEU A 85 9.84 -15.00 -32.72
CA LEU A 85 9.72 -14.86 -31.26
C LEU A 85 10.03 -13.44 -30.80
N ARG A 86 11.11 -12.84 -31.32
CA ARG A 86 11.48 -11.44 -31.05
C ARG A 86 10.35 -10.49 -31.43
N SER A 87 9.78 -10.67 -32.62
CA SER A 87 8.68 -9.83 -33.11
C SER A 87 7.45 -9.92 -32.21
N LEU A 88 7.03 -11.12 -31.81
CA LEU A 88 5.88 -11.32 -30.91
C LEU A 88 6.06 -10.59 -29.58
N VAL A 89 7.21 -10.77 -28.92
CA VAL A 89 7.50 -10.09 -27.65
C VAL A 89 7.54 -8.58 -27.84
N ARG A 90 8.18 -8.12 -28.92
CA ARG A 90 8.30 -6.69 -29.21
C ARG A 90 6.96 -6.03 -29.48
N VAL A 91 6.11 -6.62 -30.32
CA VAL A 91 4.78 -6.05 -30.63
C VAL A 91 3.93 -5.93 -29.36
N ALA A 92 3.94 -6.96 -28.50
CA ALA A 92 3.19 -6.93 -27.25
C ALA A 92 3.69 -5.84 -26.29
N LEU A 93 5.02 -5.69 -26.15
CA LEU A 93 5.60 -4.67 -25.27
C LEU A 93 5.46 -3.26 -25.84
N ASP A 94 5.69 -3.06 -27.14
CA ASP A 94 5.57 -1.76 -27.81
C ASP A 94 4.12 -1.26 -27.70
N ALA A 95 3.13 -2.12 -27.97
CA ALA A 95 1.71 -1.76 -27.83
C ALA A 95 1.32 -1.38 -26.38
N ALA A 96 1.90 -2.04 -25.38
CA ALA A 96 1.67 -1.71 -23.98
C ALA A 96 2.34 -0.39 -23.56
N LEU A 97 3.51 -0.08 -24.13
CA LEU A 97 4.26 1.15 -23.84
C LEU A 97 3.69 2.38 -24.54
N GLU A 98 3.00 2.20 -25.67
CA GLU A 98 2.30 3.27 -26.40
C GLU A 98 0.97 3.69 -25.75
N ASP A 99 0.46 2.92 -24.79
CA ASP A 99 -0.77 3.22 -24.04
C ASP A 99 -0.43 3.93 -22.72
N ASP A 100 -0.44 5.27 -22.73
CA ASP A 100 -0.10 6.11 -21.58
C ASP A 100 -0.92 5.74 -20.33
N ALA A 101 -2.23 5.51 -20.51
CA ALA A 101 -3.13 5.16 -19.41
C ALA A 101 -2.74 3.81 -18.77
N PHE A 102 -2.29 2.86 -19.57
CA PHE A 102 -1.78 1.57 -19.11
C PHE A 102 -0.46 1.71 -18.35
N VAL A 103 0.46 2.55 -18.85
CA VAL A 103 1.75 2.83 -18.19
C VAL A 103 1.53 3.55 -16.86
N GLU A 104 0.64 4.53 -16.80
CA GLU A 104 0.27 5.24 -15.57
C GLU A 104 -0.32 4.29 -14.52
N GLN A 105 -1.26 3.43 -14.94
CA GLN A 105 -1.86 2.42 -14.07
C GLN A 105 -0.80 1.47 -13.52
N TRP A 106 0.05 0.90 -14.39
CA TRP A 106 1.15 0.04 -13.97
C TRP A 106 2.08 0.74 -12.99
N ALA A 107 2.51 1.97 -13.28
CA ALA A 107 3.45 2.71 -12.44
C ALA A 107 2.85 2.98 -11.06
N GLY A 108 1.59 3.41 -10.99
CA GLY A 108 0.87 3.63 -9.74
C GLY A 108 0.81 2.36 -8.89
N CYS A 109 0.37 1.24 -9.47
CA CYS A 109 0.34 -0.05 -8.80
C CYS A 109 1.75 -0.49 -8.36
N ALA A 110 2.73 -0.50 -9.27
CA ALA A 110 4.06 -1.02 -8.97
C ALA A 110 4.81 -0.21 -7.89
N LEU A 111 4.59 1.11 -7.82
CA LEU A 111 5.28 1.99 -6.88
C LEU A 111 4.60 2.05 -5.51
N THR A 112 3.31 1.74 -5.43
CA THR A 112 2.56 1.70 -4.17
C THR A 112 2.50 0.31 -3.54
N ALA A 113 2.74 -0.75 -4.32
CA ALA A 113 2.68 -2.12 -3.83
C ALA A 113 3.58 -2.37 -2.60
N PRO A 114 3.06 -3.03 -1.55
CA PRO A 114 3.84 -3.33 -0.36
C PRO A 114 4.94 -4.34 -0.68
N LYS A 115 6.22 -3.93 -0.50
CA LYS A 115 7.38 -4.79 -0.79
C LYS A 115 7.64 -5.86 0.28
N ARG A 116 6.99 -5.75 1.43
CA ARG A 116 6.95 -6.78 2.45
C ARG A 116 5.47 -7.05 2.67
N PRO A 117 5.04 -8.32 2.84
CA PRO A 117 3.70 -8.54 3.37
C PRO A 117 3.61 -7.68 4.63
N ALA A 118 2.55 -6.88 4.73
CA ALA A 118 2.23 -6.28 6.01
C ALA A 118 2.30 -7.44 7.02
N ALA A 119 3.05 -7.28 8.11
CA ALA A 119 2.67 -8.03 9.30
C ALA A 119 1.18 -7.71 9.44
N ALA A 120 0.33 -8.74 9.45
CA ALA A 120 -1.11 -8.58 9.47
C ALA A 120 -1.54 -7.92 10.79
N ALA A 121 -1.13 -6.69 11.02
CA ALA A 121 -1.64 -5.80 12.03
C ALA A 121 -2.79 -5.06 11.36
N SER A 122 -3.81 -5.82 11.00
CA SER A 122 -5.16 -5.26 10.92
C SER A 122 -5.40 -4.72 12.33
N THR A 123 -5.20 -3.42 12.52
CA THR A 123 -5.25 -2.84 13.85
C THR A 123 -6.62 -2.22 14.01
N VAL A 124 -7.51 -2.88 14.73
CA VAL A 124 -8.87 -2.40 14.99
C VAL A 124 -8.84 -1.54 16.24
N LEU A 125 -9.37 -0.32 16.14
CA LEU A 125 -9.58 0.54 17.30
C LEU A 125 -10.85 0.10 18.03
N HIS A 126 -10.72 -0.44 19.24
CA HIS A 126 -11.85 -0.79 20.09
C HIS A 126 -11.79 0.01 21.40
N GLY A 127 -12.79 0.87 21.64
CA GLY A 127 -12.88 1.65 22.88
C GLY A 127 -11.70 2.60 23.15
N GLY A 128 -11.05 3.12 22.10
CA GLY A 128 -9.89 4.02 22.22
C GLY A 128 -8.55 3.30 22.49
N ARG A 129 -8.48 1.99 22.26
CA ARG A 129 -7.21 1.22 22.26
C ARG A 129 -7.05 0.43 20.97
N TRP A 130 -5.79 0.28 20.56
CA TRP A 130 -5.38 -0.49 19.39
C TRP A 130 -5.40 -2.00 19.69
N HIS A 131 -6.04 -2.79 18.83
CA HIS A 131 -6.06 -4.25 18.89
C HIS A 131 -5.62 -4.84 17.56
N ALA A 132 -4.85 -5.93 17.57
CA ALA A 132 -4.72 -6.77 16.38
C ALA A 132 -6.11 -7.40 16.06
N ALA A 133 -6.48 -7.52 14.79
CA ALA A 133 -7.82 -7.93 14.38
C ALA A 133 -8.17 -9.38 14.74
N ASP A 134 -7.17 -10.18 15.11
CA ASP A 134 -7.29 -11.53 15.65
C ASP A 134 -7.35 -11.56 17.19
N GLY A 135 -7.23 -10.42 17.88
CA GLY A 135 -7.45 -10.30 19.33
C GLY A 135 -6.29 -10.79 20.20
N GLU A 136 -5.19 -11.26 19.63
CA GLU A 136 -4.01 -11.73 20.38
C GLU A 136 -2.75 -10.95 19.99
N TRP A 137 -1.96 -10.58 21.00
CA TRP A 137 -0.64 -9.99 20.81
C TRP A 137 0.35 -11.11 20.45
N PRO A 138 1.21 -10.98 19.43
CA PRO A 138 2.33 -11.90 19.27
C PRO A 138 3.26 -11.74 20.49
N ALA A 139 3.27 -12.75 21.36
CA ALA A 139 4.01 -12.79 22.63
C ALA A 139 5.52 -12.54 22.47
N ASP A 140 6.01 -12.57 21.24
CA ASP A 140 7.42 -12.65 20.88
C ASP A 140 8.13 -11.29 20.85
N LEU A 141 7.40 -10.17 21.00
CA LEU A 141 7.97 -8.81 20.94
C LEU A 141 8.23 -8.15 22.31
N LEU A 142 7.89 -8.80 23.42
CA LEU A 142 8.35 -8.36 24.74
C LEU A 142 9.55 -9.20 25.16
N GLY A 143 10.73 -8.66 24.91
CA GLY A 143 11.98 -9.19 25.40
C GLY A 143 11.92 -9.49 26.90
N ASN A 144 12.38 -10.70 27.23
CA ASN A 144 12.77 -11.23 28.52
C ASN A 144 13.02 -10.21 29.66
N GLN A 145 12.55 -10.64 30.84
CA GLN A 145 12.86 -10.21 32.21
C GLN A 145 11.97 -9.10 32.81
N MET A 146 11.04 -9.52 33.68
CA MET A 146 11.29 -9.44 35.12
C MET A 146 10.53 -10.56 35.86
N ASP A 147 11.27 -11.20 36.74
CA ASP A 147 10.87 -12.24 37.69
C ASP A 147 9.96 -11.70 38.81
N GLU A 148 9.21 -12.67 39.38
CA GLU A 148 8.76 -12.78 40.78
C GLU A 148 7.42 -12.19 41.27
N ARG A 149 6.58 -13.14 41.75
CA ARG A 149 5.52 -13.13 42.79
C ARG A 149 4.11 -12.72 42.31
N ASP A 150 3.01 -13.34 42.72
CA ASP A 150 2.71 -14.29 43.81
C ASP A 150 1.38 -14.98 43.45
N ASP A 151 1.23 -16.17 44.01
CA ASP A 151 0.20 -17.21 43.91
C ASP A 151 -1.22 -16.78 44.30
N GLY A 152 -2.23 -17.32 43.61
CA GLY A 152 -3.65 -17.12 43.94
C GLY A 152 -4.63 -17.86 43.04
N GLU A 153 -4.77 -19.17 43.26
CA GLU A 153 -6.03 -19.94 43.25
C GLU A 153 -6.94 -19.94 42.00
N LEU A 154 -6.95 -21.10 41.32
CA LEU A 154 -7.88 -21.47 40.25
C LEU A 154 -9.16 -22.04 40.86
N ASP A 155 -10.31 -21.43 40.56
CA ASP A 155 -11.63 -22.08 40.65
C ASP A 155 -12.43 -21.81 39.38
N GLY A 156 -12.87 -22.90 38.73
CA GLY A 156 -13.49 -22.88 37.42
C GLY A 156 -15.02 -22.82 37.45
N ILE A 157 -15.62 -22.22 36.42
CA ILE A 157 -16.98 -22.44 35.92
C ILE A 157 -16.91 -22.05 34.42
N GLY A 158 -17.07 -22.94 33.44
CA GLY A 158 -18.33 -23.53 32.99
C GLY A 158 -18.53 -23.15 31.51
N GLY A 159 -18.75 -24.14 30.66
CA GLY A 159 -18.96 -23.92 29.22
C GLY A 159 -20.26 -23.19 28.91
N GLY A 160 -20.23 -22.30 27.92
CA GLY A 160 -21.41 -21.64 27.39
C GLY A 160 -21.11 -20.77 26.17
N GLY A 161 -21.73 -21.13 25.03
CA GLY A 161 -22.24 -20.16 24.04
C GLY A 161 -21.23 -19.41 23.18
N ILE A 162 -20.92 -19.99 22.02
CA ILE A 162 -20.65 -19.25 20.77
C ILE A 162 -21.92 -18.48 20.36
N ASP A 163 -22.24 -17.37 21.03
CA ASP A 163 -23.37 -16.48 20.68
C ASP A 163 -23.26 -15.08 21.36
N SER A 164 -22.06 -14.48 21.41
CA SER A 164 -21.89 -13.13 22.00
C SER A 164 -21.11 -12.10 21.16
N ALA A 165 -20.63 -12.46 19.97
CA ALA A 165 -19.94 -11.49 19.10
C ALA A 165 -20.92 -10.55 18.36
N ALA A 166 -22.19 -10.95 18.19
CA ALA A 166 -23.16 -10.19 17.40
C ALA A 166 -23.86 -9.05 18.16
N ASN A 167 -23.83 -9.05 19.51
CA ASN A 167 -24.51 -8.05 20.35
C ASN A 167 -23.57 -6.99 20.94
N ALA A 168 -22.29 -6.97 20.58
CA ALA A 168 -21.34 -5.93 20.99
C ALA A 168 -21.32 -4.69 20.07
N LEU A 169 -22.15 -4.68 19.03
CA LEU A 169 -22.20 -3.60 18.02
C LEU A 169 -23.22 -2.50 18.34
N ASP A 170 -24.07 -2.69 19.35
CA ASP A 170 -25.14 -1.78 19.75
C ASP A 170 -24.60 -0.62 20.63
N GLY A 171 -23.76 0.21 20.02
CA GLY A 171 -23.08 1.34 20.68
C GLY A 171 -22.06 2.10 19.83
N LEU A 172 -21.75 1.64 18.61
CA LEU A 172 -20.68 2.19 17.75
C LEU A 172 -21.17 3.10 16.61
N ASP A 173 -22.44 3.50 16.57
CA ASP A 173 -22.99 4.41 15.54
C ASP A 173 -22.19 5.73 15.40
N HIS A 174 -21.54 6.15 16.49
CA HIS A 174 -20.76 7.38 16.61
C HIS A 174 -19.35 7.32 16.00
N LEU A 175 -18.96 6.25 15.30
CA LEU A 175 -17.70 6.16 14.55
C LEU A 175 -17.86 5.43 13.20
N SER A 176 -19.08 5.34 12.68
CA SER A 176 -19.29 4.82 11.32
C SER A 176 -18.61 5.74 10.27
N PRO A 177 -18.13 5.22 9.13
CA PRO A 177 -17.52 6.05 8.10
C PRO A 177 -18.39 7.25 7.66
N PRO A 178 -19.72 7.10 7.44
CA PRO A 178 -20.58 8.24 7.15
C PRO A 178 -20.64 9.24 8.29
N TYR A 179 -20.72 8.79 9.55
CA TYR A 179 -20.70 9.67 10.71
C TYR A 179 -19.40 10.48 10.77
N ILE A 180 -18.25 9.83 10.60
CA ILE A 180 -16.93 10.49 10.63
C ILE A 180 -16.87 11.62 9.59
N VAL A 181 -17.30 11.35 8.35
CA VAL A 181 -17.33 12.37 7.29
C VAL A 181 -18.27 13.53 7.65
N GLN A 182 -19.47 13.23 8.18
CA GLN A 182 -20.39 14.27 8.63
C GLN A 182 -19.84 15.08 9.82
N ALA A 183 -19.14 14.45 10.75
CA ALA A 183 -18.49 15.11 11.87
C ALA A 183 -17.39 16.07 11.40
N ILE A 184 -16.58 15.68 10.41
CA ILE A 184 -15.56 16.57 9.79
C ILE A 184 -16.23 17.77 9.11
N LEU A 185 -17.29 17.52 8.32
CA LEU A 185 -18.07 18.57 7.64
C LEU A 185 -18.70 19.56 8.64
N GLY A 186 -19.21 19.04 9.76
CA GLY A 186 -19.78 19.79 10.87
C GLY A 186 -18.76 20.45 11.80
N ALA A 187 -17.46 20.27 11.54
CA ALA A 187 -16.37 20.76 12.38
C ALA A 187 -16.47 20.30 13.85
N SER A 188 -16.89 19.05 14.07
CA SER A 188 -16.86 18.43 15.40
C SER A 188 -15.43 18.44 15.96
N ALA A 189 -15.30 18.75 17.25
CA ALA A 189 -14.03 18.66 17.96
C ALA A 189 -13.60 17.21 18.23
N GLU A 190 -14.50 16.24 18.05
CA GLU A 190 -14.23 14.81 18.30
C GLU A 190 -13.34 14.19 17.21
N ILE A 191 -13.37 14.73 15.99
CA ILE A 191 -12.58 14.24 14.86
C ILE A 191 -11.57 15.30 14.45
N GLY A 192 -10.39 15.24 15.08
CA GLY A 192 -9.29 16.18 14.83
C GLY A 192 -8.55 15.89 13.52
N CYS A 193 -8.27 14.61 13.23
CA CYS A 193 -7.58 14.19 12.02
C CYS A 193 -7.86 12.74 11.63
N LEU A 194 -7.59 12.44 10.36
CA LEU A 194 -7.52 11.08 9.85
C LEU A 194 -6.06 10.68 9.65
N ARG A 195 -5.73 9.44 10.02
CA ARG A 195 -4.41 8.85 9.84
C ARG A 195 -4.47 7.78 8.75
N ARG A 196 -3.47 7.71 7.88
CA ARG A 196 -3.29 6.58 6.96
C ARG A 196 -2.80 5.36 7.72
N ALA A 197 -3.21 4.17 7.29
CA ALA A 197 -2.64 2.92 7.78
C ALA A 197 -1.12 2.93 7.72
N GLU A 198 -0.49 2.40 8.78
CA GLU A 198 0.96 2.41 8.90
C GLU A 198 1.58 1.54 7.81
N GLY A 199 2.57 2.12 7.12
CA GLY A 199 3.23 1.45 6.00
C GLY A 199 2.45 1.48 4.69
N SER A 200 1.17 1.91 4.69
CA SER A 200 0.42 2.08 3.44
C SER A 200 0.96 3.23 2.60
N VAL A 201 1.08 2.99 1.30
CA VAL A 201 1.62 3.95 0.34
C VAL A 201 0.49 4.43 -0.56
N PHE A 202 0.19 5.72 -0.45
CA PHE A 202 -0.77 6.40 -1.30
C PHE A 202 -0.01 7.19 -2.37
N ALA A 203 -0.45 7.08 -3.61
CA ALA A 203 0.04 7.90 -4.71
C ALA A 203 -1.10 8.23 -5.67
N PHE A 204 -0.96 9.30 -6.44
CA PHE A 204 -1.94 9.64 -7.46
C PHE A 204 -1.25 10.07 -8.75
N VAL A 205 -1.93 9.84 -9.86
CA VAL A 205 -1.59 10.40 -11.16
C VAL A 205 -2.61 11.47 -11.49
N GLN A 206 -2.13 12.64 -11.91
CA GLN A 206 -2.97 13.73 -12.38
C GLN A 206 -2.85 13.80 -13.90
N ALA A 207 -3.99 13.70 -14.57
CA ALA A 207 -4.02 13.80 -16.03
C ALA A 207 -3.63 15.20 -16.47
N GLU A 208 -2.60 15.31 -17.30
CA GLU A 208 -2.18 16.59 -17.89
C GLU A 208 -3.02 16.97 -19.12
N THR A 209 -3.66 16.00 -19.77
CA THR A 209 -4.46 16.20 -20.98
C THR A 209 -5.96 16.11 -20.68
N SER A 210 -6.77 16.84 -21.44
CA SER A 210 -8.23 16.93 -21.27
C SER A 210 -9.01 15.61 -21.43
N GLY A 211 -8.33 14.51 -21.78
CA GLY A 211 -8.90 13.17 -21.92
C GLY A 211 -8.32 12.12 -20.95
N GLY A 212 -7.31 12.46 -20.15
CA GLY A 212 -6.79 11.58 -19.10
C GLY A 212 -7.67 11.61 -17.85
N ALA A 213 -7.62 10.54 -17.06
CA ALA A 213 -8.32 10.46 -15.78
C ALA A 213 -7.32 10.57 -14.63
N ASN A 214 -7.66 11.32 -13.57
CA ASN A 214 -6.89 11.26 -12.34
C ASN A 214 -7.12 9.90 -11.67
N ARG A 215 -6.05 9.33 -11.14
CA ARG A 215 -6.06 7.98 -10.55
C ARG A 215 -5.48 8.04 -9.16
N LEU A 216 -6.09 7.31 -8.23
CA LEU A 216 -5.55 7.08 -6.89
C LEU A 216 -5.06 5.64 -6.81
N PHE A 217 -3.91 5.44 -6.19
CA PHE A 217 -3.32 4.13 -5.93
C PHE A 217 -3.02 3.99 -4.45
N VAL A 218 -3.41 2.85 -3.88
CA VAL A 218 -3.14 2.51 -2.49
C VAL A 218 -2.67 1.06 -2.45
N ASP A 219 -1.47 0.84 -1.91
CA ASP A 219 -0.90 -0.50 -1.67
C ASP A 219 -0.90 -1.44 -2.88
N GLY A 220 -0.70 -0.88 -4.07
CA GLY A 220 -0.59 -1.63 -5.32
C GLY A 220 -1.89 -1.74 -6.11
N GLU A 221 -2.99 -1.26 -5.56
CA GLU A 221 -4.30 -1.30 -6.20
C GLU A 221 -4.72 0.09 -6.69
N GLU A 222 -5.33 0.14 -7.87
CA GLU A 222 -6.00 1.35 -8.33
C GLU A 222 -7.35 1.48 -7.63
N VAL A 223 -7.55 2.62 -6.98
CA VAL A 223 -8.76 2.97 -6.26
C VAL A 223 -9.66 3.76 -7.21
N PRO A 224 -10.90 3.30 -7.50
CA PRO A 224 -11.85 4.08 -8.28
C PRO A 224 -12.11 5.46 -7.67
N VAL A 225 -11.98 6.51 -8.49
CA VAL A 225 -12.18 7.92 -8.11
C VAL A 225 -13.27 8.53 -8.98
N GLY A 226 -14.23 9.22 -8.35
CA GLY A 226 -15.25 9.99 -9.06
C GLY A 226 -14.67 11.25 -9.71
N SER A 227 -15.34 11.78 -10.74
CA SER A 227 -14.81 12.89 -11.55
C SER A 227 -14.59 14.19 -10.79
N ASP A 228 -15.39 14.49 -9.76
CA ASP A 228 -15.24 15.65 -8.87
C ASP A 228 -14.23 15.40 -7.73
N ALA A 229 -14.06 14.16 -7.28
CA ALA A 229 -13.05 13.79 -6.28
C ALA A 229 -11.61 13.92 -6.83
N ALA A 230 -11.46 13.73 -8.14
CA ALA A 230 -10.19 13.75 -8.87
C ALA A 230 -9.32 14.97 -8.57
N GLN A 231 -9.90 16.17 -8.43
CA GLN A 231 -9.16 17.41 -8.18
C GLN A 231 -8.65 17.53 -6.74
N HIS A 232 -9.11 16.66 -5.84
CA HIS A 232 -8.81 16.73 -4.41
C HIS A 232 -7.85 15.65 -3.93
N LEU A 233 -7.41 14.71 -4.79
CA LEU A 233 -6.58 13.56 -4.38
C LEU A 233 -5.28 13.94 -3.66
N GLN A 234 -4.73 15.13 -3.93
CA GLN A 234 -3.56 15.63 -3.24
C GLN A 234 -3.75 15.67 -1.71
N VAL A 235 -4.94 16.00 -1.20
CA VAL A 235 -5.18 16.06 0.26
C VAL A 235 -5.03 14.68 0.90
N LEU A 236 -5.44 13.63 0.19
CA LEU A 236 -5.31 12.25 0.62
C LEU A 236 -3.89 11.72 0.49
N CYS A 237 -3.01 12.39 -0.27
CA CYS A 237 -1.65 11.97 -0.58
C CYS A 237 -0.56 12.86 0.08
N ALA A 238 -0.89 14.01 0.63
CA ALA A 238 0.05 14.99 1.22
C ALA A 238 0.84 14.50 2.45
N GLY A 239 0.24 13.73 3.35
CA GLY A 239 0.91 13.19 4.54
C GLY A 239 0.15 12.06 5.23
N GLY A 240 0.83 11.31 6.10
CA GLY A 240 0.24 10.20 6.86
C GLY A 240 -0.83 10.65 7.87
N LEU A 241 -0.85 11.93 8.22
CA LEU A 241 -1.90 12.60 9.00
C LEU A 241 -2.57 13.65 8.12
N ILE A 242 -3.90 13.64 8.10
CA ILE A 242 -4.74 14.54 7.31
C ILE A 242 -5.65 15.25 8.30
N SER A 243 -5.45 16.56 8.51
CA SER A 243 -6.28 17.28 9.47
C SER A 243 -7.73 17.38 8.98
N ALA A 244 -8.68 17.29 9.90
CA ALA A 244 -10.09 17.50 9.58
C ALA A 244 -10.33 18.91 9.01
N ALA A 245 -9.53 19.90 9.41
CA ALA A 245 -9.60 21.26 8.88
C ALA A 245 -9.23 21.35 7.40
N GLU A 246 -8.14 20.71 6.98
CA GLU A 246 -7.70 20.68 5.58
C GLU A 246 -8.65 19.85 4.71
N LEU A 247 -9.20 18.76 5.26
CA LEU A 247 -10.08 17.86 4.51
C LEU A 247 -11.51 18.42 4.33
N ARG A 248 -11.95 19.34 5.21
CA ARG A 248 -13.34 19.85 5.23
C ARG A 248 -13.76 20.57 3.95
N GLY A 249 -12.89 21.42 3.40
CA GLY A 249 -13.17 22.15 2.15
C GLY A 249 -13.39 21.17 0.99
N PRO A 250 -12.40 20.32 0.67
CA PRO A 250 -12.53 19.25 -0.31
C PRO A 250 -13.78 18.37 -0.14
N LEU A 251 -14.09 17.95 1.09
CA LEU A 251 -15.29 17.13 1.35
C LEU A 251 -16.58 17.89 1.07
N ARG A 252 -16.64 19.19 1.36
CA ARG A 252 -17.82 20.01 1.07
C ARG A 252 -18.04 20.17 -0.42
N ASP A 253 -16.96 20.24 -1.18
CA ASP A 253 -16.97 20.53 -2.62
C ASP A 253 -17.20 19.26 -3.47
N SER A 254 -16.98 18.07 -2.92
CA SER A 254 -17.12 16.81 -3.65
C SER A 254 -17.83 15.71 -2.85
N VAL A 255 -18.96 15.24 -3.39
CA VAL A 255 -19.71 14.10 -2.82
C VAL A 255 -19.00 12.79 -3.12
N GLU A 256 -18.34 12.65 -4.28
CA GLU A 256 -17.57 11.44 -4.53
C GLU A 256 -16.31 11.36 -3.65
N LEU A 257 -15.74 12.50 -3.21
CA LEU A 257 -14.66 12.48 -2.24
C LEU A 257 -15.16 12.02 -0.86
N GLN A 258 -16.37 12.43 -0.46
CA GLN A 258 -17.01 11.91 0.75
C GLN A 258 -17.11 10.38 0.69
N ARG A 259 -17.66 9.84 -0.41
CA ARG A 259 -17.77 8.39 -0.62
C ARG A 259 -16.41 7.69 -0.66
N LEU A 260 -15.41 8.32 -1.28
CA LEU A 260 -14.05 7.79 -1.34
C LEU A 260 -13.44 7.70 0.06
N VAL A 261 -13.56 8.75 0.88
CA VAL A 261 -13.08 8.73 2.27
C VAL A 261 -13.84 7.69 3.11
N GLU A 262 -15.17 7.60 2.97
CA GLU A 262 -15.97 6.56 3.63
C GLU A 262 -15.50 5.14 3.25
N ARG A 263 -15.14 4.94 1.98
CA ARG A 263 -14.63 3.67 1.49
C ARG A 263 -13.25 3.36 2.06
N LEU A 264 -12.33 4.33 2.02
CA LEU A 264 -10.98 4.17 2.57
C LEU A 264 -11.00 3.91 4.09
N LEU A 265 -11.97 4.49 4.82
CA LEU A 265 -12.22 4.18 6.24
C LEU A 265 -12.76 2.76 6.43
N ARG A 266 -13.60 2.25 5.52
CA ARG A 266 -14.16 0.89 5.58
C ARG A 266 -13.14 -0.18 5.19
N GLU A 267 -12.23 0.16 4.29
CA GLU A 267 -11.15 -0.70 3.81
C GLU A 267 -9.88 -0.57 4.67
N ASP A 268 -9.98 0.05 5.85
CA ASP A 268 -8.88 0.14 6.82
C ASP A 268 -7.63 0.87 6.28
N PHE A 269 -7.78 1.72 5.26
CA PHE A 269 -6.71 2.56 4.74
C PHE A 269 -6.61 3.90 5.47
N LEU A 270 -7.70 4.33 6.12
CA LEU A 270 -7.78 5.53 6.96
C LEU A 270 -8.41 5.19 8.30
N TRP A 271 -8.05 5.95 9.34
CA TRP A 271 -8.57 5.81 10.70
C TRP A 271 -8.72 7.19 11.34
N VAL A 272 -9.61 7.32 12.33
CA VAL A 272 -9.63 8.51 13.19
C VAL A 272 -8.48 8.41 14.17
N ASP A 273 -7.66 9.46 14.23
CA ASP A 273 -6.65 9.58 15.28
C ASP A 273 -7.23 10.42 16.43
N LEU A 274 -7.32 9.79 17.61
CA LEU A 274 -7.88 10.36 18.83
C LEU A 274 -6.80 10.91 19.77
N GLU A 275 -5.52 10.80 19.41
CA GLU A 275 -4.39 11.16 20.28
C GLU A 275 -3.89 12.61 20.05
N ILE A 276 -4.56 13.40 19.20
CA ILE A 276 -4.18 14.77 18.80
C ILE A 276 -5.27 15.79 19.11
#